data_AF-A0A0Q5JPC4-F1
#
_entry.id   AF-A0A0Q5JPC4-F1
#
_cell.length_a   1.000
_cell.length_b   1.000
_cell.length_c   1.000
_cell.angle_alpha   90.00
_cell.angle_beta   90.00
_cell.angle_gamma   90.00
#
_symmetry.space_group_name_H-M   'P 1'
#
loop_
_entity.id
_entity.type
_entity.pdbx_description
1 polymer ?
#
loop_
_entity_poly.entity_id
_entity_poly.type
_entity_poly.pdbx_seq_one_letter_code
_entity_poly.pdbx_strand_id
1 'polypeptide(L)'
;MKLLLTSGGITNASIKDALVGMLGKPIADSSALCIPTAQWGHPMCGPASVRRFVTDQTPATMCGLGWKSVGVLELTALPSIGRERWMLWVQATDVLLVDGGDATYLSYWMRESGLAELLPSLPGTVWVGLIAGSMVMTPRIGVDFVEWPSAPDDCTLGIVDFAIFPHLDHPDLPWNTMASATRWAAGMAAPCYAIDDQTAIKVVDGTIEVLSEGQWNRLTP
;
A
#
# COMPACT_ATOMS: atom_id res chain seq x y z
N MET A 1 2.15 3.32 -14.00
CA MET A 1 2.32 2.33 -12.92
C MET A 1 1.04 1.53 -12.79
N LYS A 2 1.13 0.25 -12.44
CA LYS A 2 -0.03 -0.61 -12.15
C LYS A 2 -0.18 -0.72 -10.63
N LEU A 3 -1.39 -0.63 -10.10
CA LEU A 3 -1.62 -0.65 -8.66
C LEU A 3 -2.38 -1.92 -8.25
N LEU A 4 -1.91 -2.59 -7.21
CA LEU A 4 -2.60 -3.65 -6.50
C LEU A 4 -2.72 -3.19 -5.04
N LEU A 5 -3.88 -2.62 -4.71
CA LEU A 5 -4.14 -1.97 -3.43
C LEU A 5 -4.86 -2.98 -2.52
N THR A 6 -4.12 -3.58 -1.59
CA THR A 6 -4.63 -4.65 -0.72
C THR A 6 -4.92 -4.12 0.69
N SER A 7 -5.79 -4.83 1.41
CA SER A 7 -5.93 -4.68 2.85
C SER A 7 -4.85 -5.46 3.61
N GLY A 8 -4.78 -6.78 3.39
CA GLY A 8 -3.93 -7.72 4.13
C GLY A 8 -2.72 -8.28 3.37
N GLY A 9 -2.45 -7.80 2.16
CA GLY A 9 -1.33 -8.25 1.32
C GLY A 9 -1.76 -9.31 0.32
N ILE A 10 -0.85 -10.19 -0.06
CA ILE A 10 -1.12 -11.32 -0.97
C ILE A 10 -1.60 -12.52 -0.14
N THR A 11 -2.86 -12.49 0.27
CA THR A 11 -3.44 -13.42 1.26
C THR A 11 -4.18 -14.61 0.64
N ASN A 12 -4.48 -14.56 -0.66
CA ASN A 12 -5.19 -15.63 -1.38
C ASN A 12 -4.73 -15.79 -2.83
N ALA A 13 -5.27 -16.81 -3.49
CA ALA A 13 -4.90 -17.18 -4.85
C ALA A 13 -5.32 -16.09 -5.85
N SER A 14 -6.52 -15.52 -5.69
CA SER A 14 -7.03 -14.49 -6.60
C SER A 14 -6.14 -13.24 -6.64
N ILE A 15 -5.67 -12.77 -5.48
CA ILE A 15 -4.76 -11.63 -5.39
C ILE A 15 -3.38 -11.99 -5.96
N LYS A 16 -2.89 -13.20 -5.67
CA LYS A 16 -1.60 -13.69 -6.20
C LYS A 16 -1.60 -13.81 -7.72
N ASP A 17 -2.66 -14.37 -8.30
CA ASP A 17 -2.79 -14.56 -9.74
C ASP A 17 -2.89 -13.22 -10.47
N ALA A 18 -3.60 -12.24 -9.87
CA ALA A 18 -3.61 -10.88 -10.37
C ALA A 18 -2.22 -10.22 -10.36
N LEU A 19 -1.46 -10.38 -9.27
CA LEU A 19 -0.08 -9.90 -9.18
C LEU A 19 0.80 -10.51 -10.29
N VAL A 20 0.74 -11.83 -10.49
CA VAL A 20 1.50 -12.51 -11.56
C VAL A 20 1.09 -11.98 -12.94
N GLY A 21 -0.21 -11.81 -13.19
CA GLY A 21 -0.71 -11.23 -14.44
C GLY A 21 -0.22 -9.80 -14.67
N MET A 22 -0.17 -8.97 -13.62
CA MET A 22 0.33 -7.60 -13.69
C MET A 22 1.84 -7.53 -13.95
N LEU A 23 2.61 -8.44 -13.36
CA LEU A 23 4.06 -8.58 -13.60
C LEU A 23 4.37 -9.08 -15.02
N GLY A 24 3.49 -9.91 -15.60
CA GLY A 24 3.69 -10.52 -16.92
C GLY A 24 4.78 -11.61 -16.94
N LYS A 25 5.27 -12.01 -15.77
CA LYS A 25 6.28 -13.05 -15.56
C LYS A 25 6.15 -13.64 -14.15
N PRO A 26 6.72 -14.82 -13.87
CA PRO A 26 6.69 -15.41 -12.53
C PRO A 26 7.30 -14.49 -11.46
N ILE A 27 6.78 -14.58 -10.22
CA ILE A 27 7.35 -13.89 -9.04
C ILE A 27 8.84 -14.22 -8.87
N ALA A 28 9.22 -15.49 -9.08
CA ALA A 28 10.62 -15.96 -9.00
C ALA A 28 11.58 -15.32 -10.01
N ASP A 29 11.05 -14.72 -11.09
CA ASP A 29 11.84 -13.98 -12.10
C ASP A 29 11.73 -12.46 -11.94
N SER A 30 11.01 -12.01 -10.90
CA SER A 30 10.71 -10.61 -10.62
C SER A 30 11.53 -10.11 -9.45
N SER A 31 12.09 -8.90 -9.60
CA SER A 31 12.81 -8.17 -8.56
C SER A 31 11.86 -7.24 -7.83
N ALA A 32 12.02 -7.14 -6.51
CA ALA A 32 11.21 -6.29 -5.66
C ALA A 32 12.07 -5.32 -4.82
N LEU A 33 11.52 -4.14 -4.55
CA LEU A 33 11.95 -3.28 -3.46
C LEU A 33 10.83 -3.17 -2.44
N CYS A 34 11.13 -3.45 -1.18
CA CYS A 34 10.18 -3.29 -0.09
C CYS A 34 10.38 -1.94 0.62
N ILE A 35 9.27 -1.25 0.90
CA ILE A 35 9.23 0.09 1.49
C ILE A 35 8.52 0.00 2.86
N PRO A 36 9.27 -0.07 3.97
CA PRO A 36 8.70 -0.17 5.32
C PRO A 36 8.31 1.20 5.92
N THR A 37 8.55 2.29 5.21
CA THR A 37 8.59 3.65 5.77
C THR A 37 7.33 4.06 6.56
N ALA A 38 6.14 3.62 6.12
CA ALA A 38 4.88 3.91 6.83
C ALA A 38 4.92 3.50 8.31
N GLN A 39 5.63 2.41 8.63
CA GLN A 39 5.72 1.89 9.99
C GLN A 39 6.34 2.88 10.98
N TRP A 40 7.24 3.76 10.55
CA TRP A 40 7.88 4.72 11.46
C TRP A 40 6.92 5.80 11.95
N GLY A 41 5.81 6.02 11.25
CA GLY A 41 4.76 6.98 11.64
C GLY A 41 3.68 6.42 12.55
N HIS A 42 3.64 5.09 12.76
CA HIS A 42 2.51 4.44 13.43
C HIS A 42 2.88 3.93 14.84
N PRO A 43 2.11 4.27 15.90
CA PRO A 43 2.47 3.98 17.29
C PRO A 43 2.51 2.48 17.64
N MET A 44 1.77 1.65 16.90
CA MET A 44 1.81 0.18 17.06
C MET A 44 2.98 -0.51 16.33
N CYS A 45 3.79 0.25 15.59
CA CYS A 45 4.88 -0.27 14.77
C CYS A 45 6.25 0.13 15.36
N GLY A 46 7.31 -0.51 14.86
CA GLY A 46 8.68 -0.23 15.25
C GLY A 46 9.68 -1.19 14.61
N PRO A 47 10.95 -1.20 15.05
CA PRO A 47 12.00 -2.00 14.42
C PRO A 47 11.68 -3.50 14.32
N ALA A 48 10.97 -4.05 15.30
CA ALA A 48 10.55 -5.44 15.29
C ALA A 48 9.51 -5.73 14.19
N SER A 49 8.51 -4.88 14.00
CA SER A 49 7.52 -5.05 12.92
C SER A 49 8.11 -4.77 11.54
N VAL A 50 9.06 -3.83 11.43
CA VAL A 50 9.83 -3.61 10.18
C VAL A 50 10.60 -4.87 9.81
N ARG A 51 11.29 -5.47 10.79
CA ARG A 51 11.96 -6.76 10.56
C ARG A 51 10.95 -7.83 10.12
N ARG A 52 9.77 -7.92 10.74
CA ARG A 52 8.76 -8.91 10.37
C ARG A 52 8.35 -8.77 8.91
N PHE A 53 8.08 -7.56 8.46
CA PHE A 53 7.76 -7.27 7.07
C PHE A 53 8.89 -7.66 6.11
N VAL A 54 10.12 -7.22 6.40
CA VAL A 54 11.29 -7.49 5.54
C VAL A 54 11.58 -8.99 5.44
N THR A 55 11.45 -9.73 6.55
CA THR A 55 11.67 -11.18 6.56
C THR A 55 10.42 -11.99 6.22
N ASP A 56 9.30 -11.32 5.94
CA ASP A 56 7.97 -11.89 5.70
C ASP A 56 7.58 -13.01 6.68
N GLN A 57 7.59 -12.70 7.98
CA GLN A 57 7.23 -13.68 9.00
C GLN A 57 5.76 -14.08 8.90
N THR A 58 5.48 -15.36 9.19
CA THR A 58 4.23 -16.04 8.90
C THR A 58 2.97 -15.35 9.47
N PRO A 59 1.90 -15.24 8.66
CA PRO A 59 1.82 -15.60 7.25
C PRO A 59 2.61 -14.64 6.36
N ALA A 60 3.38 -15.21 5.44
CA ALA A 60 4.11 -14.48 4.41
C ALA A 60 3.10 -13.87 3.43
N THR A 61 3.03 -12.54 3.36
CA THR A 61 2.01 -11.84 2.55
C THR A 61 2.63 -10.95 1.48
N MET A 62 3.92 -10.60 1.56
CA MET A 62 4.56 -9.73 0.57
C MET A 62 6.02 -10.10 0.25
N CYS A 63 6.98 -9.87 1.16
CA CYS A 63 8.41 -9.94 0.84
C CYS A 63 8.96 -11.36 0.64
N GLY A 64 8.23 -12.38 1.07
CA GLY A 64 8.62 -13.79 1.13
C GLY A 64 7.91 -14.66 0.09
N LEU A 65 7.29 -14.06 -0.93
CA LEU A 65 6.60 -14.78 -2.01
C LEU A 65 7.55 -15.53 -2.98
N GLY A 66 8.86 -15.54 -2.70
CA GLY A 66 9.86 -16.21 -3.52
C GLY A 66 10.39 -15.37 -4.68
N TRP A 67 10.50 -14.05 -4.49
CA TRP A 67 11.07 -13.12 -5.47
C TRP A 67 12.48 -13.50 -5.91
N LYS A 68 12.87 -13.10 -7.13
CA LYS A 68 14.26 -13.21 -7.60
C LYS A 68 15.24 -12.52 -6.65
N SER A 69 14.84 -11.35 -6.17
CA SER A 69 15.58 -10.55 -5.20
C SER A 69 14.62 -9.57 -4.51
N VAL A 70 14.85 -9.32 -3.23
CA VAL A 70 14.16 -8.26 -2.48
C VAL A 70 15.20 -7.33 -1.87
N GLY A 71 15.15 -6.04 -2.22
CA GLY A 71 15.91 -4.99 -1.56
C GLY A 71 15.04 -4.15 -0.63
N VAL A 72 15.64 -3.50 0.36
CA VAL A 72 14.92 -2.54 1.22
C VAL A 72 15.14 -1.13 0.68
N LEU A 73 14.06 -0.40 0.43
CA LEU A 73 14.07 1.00 0.04
C LEU A 73 13.44 1.85 1.15
N GLU A 74 14.28 2.33 2.06
CA GLU A 74 13.85 3.21 3.15
C GLU A 74 13.83 4.67 2.67
N LEU A 75 12.64 5.26 2.54
CA LEU A 75 12.47 6.60 1.96
C LEU A 75 13.17 7.68 2.77
N THR A 76 13.27 7.51 4.09
CA THR A 76 13.97 8.45 4.99
C THR A 76 15.46 8.57 4.69
N ALA A 77 16.07 7.56 4.06
CA ALA A 77 17.48 7.58 3.68
C ALA A 77 17.74 8.25 2.32
N LEU A 78 16.74 8.29 1.44
CA LEU A 78 16.92 8.73 0.04
C LEU A 78 17.45 10.15 -0.13
N PRO A 79 17.02 11.16 0.67
CA PRO A 79 17.59 12.51 0.58
C PRO A 79 19.11 12.57 0.79
N SER A 80 19.68 11.61 1.52
CA SER A 80 21.14 11.56 1.80
C SER A 80 21.97 10.88 0.70
N ILE A 81 21.33 10.19 -0.24
CA ILE A 81 22.01 9.33 -1.23
C ILE A 81 22.26 10.06 -2.56
N GLY A 82 21.43 11.05 -2.89
CA GLY A 82 21.41 11.73 -4.18
C GLY A 82 20.42 11.10 -5.17
N ARG A 83 19.57 11.94 -5.77
CA ARG A 83 18.42 11.54 -6.58
C ARG A 83 18.77 10.65 -7.77
N GLU A 84 19.79 11.03 -8.54
CA GLU A 84 20.22 10.29 -9.73
C GLU A 84 20.64 8.85 -9.42
N ARG A 85 21.15 8.60 -8.22
CA ARG A 85 21.61 7.26 -7.83
C ARG A 85 20.46 6.34 -7.45
N TRP A 86 19.58 6.77 -6.54
CA TRP A 86 18.52 5.89 -6.05
C TRP A 86 17.41 5.69 -7.07
N MET A 87 17.16 6.67 -7.95
CA MET A 87 16.16 6.55 -9.02
C MET A 87 16.42 5.33 -9.92
N LEU A 88 17.70 5.04 -10.21
CA LEU A 88 18.08 3.89 -11.03
C LEU A 88 17.67 2.56 -10.39
N TRP A 89 17.69 2.45 -9.06
CA TRP A 89 17.24 1.25 -8.35
C TRP A 89 15.73 1.04 -8.51
N VAL A 90 14.96 2.12 -8.39
CA VAL A 90 13.50 2.08 -8.52
C VAL A 90 13.08 1.81 -9.97
N GLN A 91 13.75 2.43 -10.95
CA GLN A 91 13.44 2.20 -12.37
C GLN A 91 13.81 0.79 -12.83
N ALA A 92 14.80 0.15 -12.20
CA ALA A 92 15.23 -1.20 -12.54
C ALA A 92 14.39 -2.31 -11.89
N THR A 93 13.52 -2.00 -10.93
CA THR A 93 12.73 -3.01 -10.21
C THR A 93 11.36 -3.24 -10.86
N ASP A 94 10.86 -4.47 -10.73
CA ASP A 94 9.57 -4.85 -11.31
C ASP A 94 8.40 -4.44 -10.41
N VAL A 95 8.62 -4.45 -9.08
CA VAL A 95 7.57 -4.18 -8.10
C VAL A 95 8.08 -3.41 -6.88
N LEU A 96 7.24 -2.50 -6.40
CA LEU A 96 7.36 -1.85 -5.10
C LEU A 96 6.37 -2.48 -4.13
N LEU A 97 6.86 -3.10 -3.05
CA LEU A 97 6.07 -3.70 -1.98
C LEU A 97 6.01 -2.72 -0.82
N VAL A 98 4.85 -2.10 -0.59
CA VAL A 98 4.73 -0.95 0.31
C VAL A 98 3.87 -1.30 1.50
N ASP A 99 4.51 -1.27 2.66
CA ASP A 99 3.95 -1.84 3.87
C ASP A 99 2.94 -0.93 4.56
N GLY A 100 2.31 -1.50 5.59
CA GLY A 100 1.45 -0.81 6.53
C GLY A 100 2.15 0.12 7.51
N GLY A 101 1.34 0.83 8.27
CA GLY A 101 1.75 1.86 9.22
C GLY A 101 0.87 3.09 9.08
N ASP A 102 1.46 4.28 9.05
CA ASP A 102 0.74 5.53 8.88
C ASP A 102 0.85 6.05 7.44
N ALA A 103 -0.29 6.26 6.79
CA ALA A 103 -0.33 6.67 5.39
C ALA A 103 0.05 8.14 5.17
N THR A 104 -0.17 9.02 6.15
CA THR A 104 0.22 10.44 6.06
C THR A 104 1.74 10.59 6.21
N TYR A 105 2.37 9.83 7.11
CA TYR A 105 3.82 9.75 7.25
C TYR A 105 4.47 9.21 5.99
N LEU A 106 3.90 8.13 5.42
CA LEU A 106 4.36 7.60 4.14
C LEU A 106 4.21 8.64 3.02
N SER A 107 3.06 9.31 2.94
CA SER A 107 2.79 10.34 1.93
C SER A 107 3.79 11.50 2.02
N TYR A 108 4.10 11.95 3.25
CA TYR A 108 5.13 12.95 3.51
C TYR A 108 6.49 12.50 2.97
N TRP A 109 6.99 11.32 3.38
CA TRP A 109 8.30 10.85 2.94
C TRP A 109 8.37 10.49 1.46
N MET A 110 7.26 10.09 0.84
CA MET A 110 7.21 9.93 -0.62
C MET A 110 7.41 11.27 -1.34
N ARG A 111 6.87 12.38 -0.81
CA ARG A 111 7.10 13.73 -1.35
C ARG A 111 8.52 14.19 -1.06
N GLU A 112 8.95 14.15 0.19
CA GLU A 112 10.28 14.64 0.61
C GLU A 112 11.44 13.89 -0.03
N SER A 113 11.32 12.57 -0.19
CA SER A 113 12.33 11.79 -0.91
C SER A 113 12.33 12.02 -2.42
N GLY A 114 11.24 12.59 -2.95
CA GLY A 114 10.98 12.74 -4.37
C GLY A 114 10.53 11.46 -5.08
N LEU A 115 10.19 10.38 -4.35
CA LEU A 115 9.61 9.17 -4.93
C LEU A 115 8.24 9.43 -5.57
N ALA A 116 7.41 10.29 -4.97
CA ALA A 116 6.09 10.64 -5.49
C ALA A 116 6.17 11.22 -6.91
N GLU A 117 7.14 12.10 -7.16
CA GLU A 117 7.39 12.70 -8.48
C GLU A 117 7.89 11.69 -9.52
N LEU A 118 8.48 10.58 -9.08
CA LEU A 118 9.01 9.54 -9.97
C LEU A 118 7.89 8.63 -10.49
N LEU A 119 6.81 8.43 -9.73
CA LEU A 119 5.76 7.44 -10.03
C LEU A 119 5.21 7.52 -11.48
N PRO A 120 4.96 8.71 -12.08
CA PRO A 120 4.47 8.80 -13.45
C PRO A 120 5.44 8.23 -14.50
N SER A 121 6.75 8.20 -14.19
CA SER A 121 7.79 7.67 -15.08
C SER A 121 7.95 6.14 -15.03
N LEU A 122 7.12 5.46 -14.22
CA LEU A 122 7.20 4.01 -13.97
C LEU A 122 5.97 3.27 -14.54
N PRO A 123 5.71 3.31 -15.86
CA PRO A 123 4.53 2.68 -16.44
C PRO A 123 4.52 1.16 -16.30
N GLY A 124 5.70 0.52 -16.34
CA GLY A 124 5.85 -0.93 -16.24
C GLY A 124 5.94 -1.50 -14.82
N THR A 125 6.16 -0.65 -13.81
CA THR A 125 6.31 -1.09 -12.42
C THR A 125 4.95 -1.37 -11.79
N VAL A 126 4.90 -2.42 -10.96
CA VAL A 126 3.74 -2.74 -10.11
C VAL A 126 3.94 -2.12 -8.74
N TRP A 127 2.90 -1.49 -8.20
CA TRP A 127 2.82 -1.10 -6.79
C TRP A 127 1.90 -2.08 -6.08
N VAL A 128 2.41 -2.76 -5.06
CA VAL A 128 1.60 -3.57 -4.13
C VAL A 128 1.55 -2.83 -2.81
N GLY A 129 0.38 -2.32 -2.45
CA GLY A 129 0.15 -1.66 -1.17
C GLY A 129 -0.47 -2.62 -0.16
N LEU A 130 0.00 -2.60 1.08
CA LEU A 130 -0.67 -3.15 2.26
C LEU A 130 -1.20 -1.97 3.09
N ILE A 131 -2.47 -1.99 3.49
CA ILE A 131 -3.07 -1.00 4.40
C ILE A 131 -2.65 0.45 4.06
N ALA A 132 -1.75 1.06 4.83
CA ALA A 132 -1.22 2.40 4.57
C ALA A 132 -0.55 2.55 3.20
N GLY A 133 0.18 1.54 2.73
CA GLY A 133 0.74 1.48 1.38
C GLY A 133 -0.32 1.46 0.28
N SER A 134 -1.54 1.03 0.57
CA SER A 134 -2.69 1.17 -0.33
C SER A 134 -3.34 2.54 -0.20
N MET A 135 -3.60 2.96 1.03
CA MET A 135 -4.29 4.21 1.37
C MET A 135 -3.51 5.44 0.91
N VAL A 136 -2.18 5.41 0.88
CA VAL A 136 -1.35 6.52 0.41
C VAL A 136 -1.66 6.93 -1.03
N MET A 137 -2.18 6.01 -1.86
CA MET A 137 -2.55 6.27 -3.25
C MET A 137 -3.89 7.02 -3.37
N THR A 138 -4.71 7.02 -2.32
CA THR A 138 -6.01 7.68 -2.28
C THR A 138 -5.84 9.20 -2.08
N PRO A 139 -6.87 10.03 -2.30
CA PRO A 139 -6.76 11.47 -2.06
C PRO A 139 -6.83 11.82 -0.57
N ARG A 140 -7.66 11.10 0.20
CA ARG A 140 -7.81 11.27 1.65
C ARG A 140 -8.09 9.93 2.31
N ILE A 141 -7.64 9.79 3.55
CA ILE A 141 -7.81 8.56 4.33
C ILE A 141 -8.86 8.67 5.45
N GLY A 142 -9.28 9.88 5.81
CA GLY A 142 -10.13 10.12 6.97
C GLY A 142 -9.31 10.24 8.26
N VAL A 143 -9.69 11.19 9.12
CA VAL A 143 -8.96 11.54 10.35
C VAL A 143 -8.76 10.39 11.32
N ASP A 144 -9.68 9.41 11.32
CA ASP A 144 -9.61 8.22 12.19
C ASP A 144 -8.43 7.29 11.85
N PHE A 145 -7.82 7.45 10.66
CA PHE A 145 -6.65 6.68 10.23
C PHE A 145 -5.33 7.45 10.30
N VAL A 146 -5.34 8.66 10.88
CA VAL A 146 -4.14 9.49 11.07
C VAL A 146 -3.62 9.30 12.49
N GLU A 147 -2.46 8.64 12.60
CA GLU A 147 -1.81 8.35 13.88
C GLU A 147 -0.49 9.12 14.05
N TRP A 148 0.10 9.60 12.96
CA TRP A 148 1.31 10.41 12.99
C TRP A 148 1.02 11.80 13.59
N PRO A 149 1.58 12.17 14.77
CA PRO A 149 1.19 13.40 15.47
C PRO A 149 1.52 14.71 14.73
N SER A 150 2.45 14.66 13.78
CA SER A 150 2.85 15.82 12.98
C SER A 150 2.12 15.90 11.63
N ALA A 151 1.16 15.01 11.37
CA ALA A 151 0.35 15.08 10.17
C ALA A 151 -0.45 16.40 10.14
N PRO A 152 -0.37 17.18 9.06
CA PRO A 152 -1.12 18.44 8.96
C PRO A 152 -2.62 18.20 8.73
N ASP A 153 -2.97 17.09 8.07
CA ASP A 153 -4.31 16.65 7.71
C ASP A 153 -4.29 15.14 7.38
N ASP A 154 -5.39 14.63 6.82
CA ASP A 154 -5.57 13.26 6.35
C ASP A 154 -5.42 13.12 4.82
N CYS A 155 -4.80 14.10 4.15
CA CYS A 155 -4.62 14.08 2.70
C CYS A 155 -3.39 13.24 2.31
N THR A 156 -3.54 12.45 1.26
CA THR A 156 -2.48 11.59 0.71
C THR A 156 -2.21 11.94 -0.76
N LEU A 157 -1.72 11.02 -1.60
CA LEU A 157 -1.19 11.39 -2.92
C LEU A 157 -2.25 11.67 -3.99
N GLY A 158 -3.45 11.11 -3.88
CA GLY A 158 -4.52 11.29 -4.87
C GLY A 158 -4.20 10.72 -6.24
N ILE A 159 -3.48 9.59 -6.30
CA ILE A 159 -3.18 8.88 -7.55
C ILE A 159 -4.44 8.16 -8.09
N VAL A 160 -5.30 7.69 -7.19
CA VAL A 160 -6.65 7.18 -7.51
C VAL A 160 -7.72 8.15 -7.02
N ASP A 161 -8.93 8.00 -7.54
CA ASP A 161 -10.09 8.88 -7.28
C ASP A 161 -11.10 8.30 -6.28
N PHE A 162 -10.65 7.35 -5.45
CA PHE A 162 -11.45 6.70 -4.42
C PHE A 162 -10.66 6.59 -3.10
N ALA A 163 -11.38 6.34 -2.01
CA ALA A 163 -10.81 6.08 -0.69
C ALA A 163 -10.94 4.60 -0.30
N ILE A 164 -10.09 4.14 0.63
CA ILE A 164 -10.03 2.75 1.08
C ILE A 164 -10.21 2.72 2.60
N PHE A 165 -11.14 1.90 3.07
CA PHE A 165 -11.25 1.47 4.46
C PHE A 165 -10.74 0.03 4.55
N PRO A 166 -9.50 -0.19 5.04
CA PRO A 166 -8.91 -1.52 5.12
C PRO A 166 -9.39 -2.26 6.37
N HIS A 167 -9.03 -3.54 6.45
CA HIS A 167 -9.23 -4.46 7.58
C HIS A 167 -10.68 -4.52 8.07
N LEU A 168 -11.63 -4.49 7.13
CA LEU A 168 -13.05 -4.59 7.44
C LEU A 168 -13.34 -5.89 8.22
N ASP A 169 -13.99 -5.74 9.37
CA ASP A 169 -14.40 -6.83 10.27
C ASP A 169 -13.24 -7.75 10.69
N HIS A 170 -12.00 -7.23 10.72
CA HIS A 170 -10.83 -8.01 11.14
C HIS A 170 -10.92 -8.40 12.63
N PRO A 171 -10.67 -9.67 13.01
CA PRO A 171 -10.84 -10.14 14.40
C PRO A 171 -10.05 -9.36 15.45
N ASP A 172 -8.84 -8.91 15.11
CA ASP A 172 -7.98 -8.12 16.01
C ASP A 172 -8.34 -6.63 16.06
N LEU A 173 -9.28 -6.17 15.22
CA LEU A 173 -9.73 -4.79 15.13
C LEU A 173 -11.27 -4.73 15.31
N PRO A 174 -11.80 -5.06 16.49
CA PRO A 174 -13.24 -5.19 16.71
C PRO A 174 -14.04 -3.90 16.49
N TRP A 175 -13.37 -2.75 16.45
CA TRP A 175 -13.99 -1.46 16.11
C TRP A 175 -14.10 -1.21 14.61
N ASN A 176 -13.40 -1.97 13.77
CA ASN A 176 -13.23 -1.71 12.34
C ASN A 176 -14.33 -2.37 11.50
N THR A 177 -15.57 -2.11 11.90
CA THR A 177 -16.78 -2.79 11.39
C THR A 177 -17.37 -2.10 10.16
N MET A 178 -18.29 -2.78 9.45
CA MET A 178 -19.08 -2.16 8.38
C MET A 178 -19.83 -0.89 8.84
N ALA A 179 -20.28 -0.85 10.09
CA ALA A 179 -20.93 0.34 10.65
C ALA A 179 -19.94 1.50 10.82
N SER A 180 -18.71 1.22 11.23
CA SER A 180 -17.63 2.20 11.29
C SER A 180 -17.24 2.67 9.89
N ALA A 181 -17.12 1.76 8.92
CA ALA A 181 -16.85 2.09 7.53
C ALA A 181 -17.94 2.99 6.93
N THR A 182 -19.21 2.74 7.24
CA THR A 182 -20.33 3.59 6.79
C THR A 182 -20.25 4.99 7.39
N ARG A 183 -19.94 5.13 8.69
CA ARG A 183 -19.77 6.44 9.32
C ARG A 183 -18.56 7.19 8.76
N TRP A 184 -17.46 6.49 8.55
CA TRP A 184 -16.26 7.03 7.93
C TRP A 184 -16.54 7.53 6.51
N ALA A 185 -17.22 6.73 5.68
CA ALA A 185 -17.54 7.06 4.30
C ALA A 185 -18.40 8.34 4.17
N ALA A 186 -19.29 8.60 5.12
CA ALA A 186 -20.11 9.83 5.15
C ALA A 186 -19.28 11.12 5.32
N GLY A 187 -18.03 11.01 5.79
CA GLY A 187 -17.08 12.13 5.87
C GLY A 187 -16.21 12.32 4.62
N MET A 188 -16.34 11.45 3.62
CA MET A 188 -15.50 11.43 2.42
C MET A 188 -16.14 12.17 1.26
N ALA A 189 -15.33 12.58 0.28
CA ALA A 189 -15.82 13.25 -0.94
C ALA A 189 -15.78 12.35 -2.18
N ALA A 190 -15.27 11.13 -2.04
CA ALA A 190 -15.01 10.20 -3.12
C ALA A 190 -15.68 8.84 -2.83
N PRO A 191 -15.90 7.98 -3.84
CA PRO A 191 -16.30 6.61 -3.60
C PRO A 191 -15.36 5.91 -2.62
N CYS A 192 -15.93 5.11 -1.74
CA CYS A 192 -15.23 4.45 -0.65
C CYS A 192 -15.30 2.94 -0.86
N TYR A 193 -14.16 2.25 -0.78
CA TYR A 193 -14.10 0.80 -0.78
C TYR A 193 -13.75 0.32 0.62
N ALA A 194 -14.73 -0.27 1.30
CA ALA A 194 -14.49 -1.02 2.53
C ALA A 194 -14.12 -2.45 2.16
N ILE A 195 -12.91 -2.87 2.49
CA ILE A 195 -12.32 -4.14 2.05
C ILE A 195 -11.74 -4.89 3.24
N ASP A 196 -11.94 -6.21 3.25
CA ASP A 196 -11.28 -7.10 4.21
C ASP A 196 -9.90 -7.56 3.70
N ASP A 197 -9.22 -8.35 4.53
CA ASP A 197 -7.86 -8.84 4.25
C ASP A 197 -7.77 -9.86 3.12
N GLN A 198 -8.91 -10.34 2.63
CA GLN A 198 -9.03 -11.25 1.48
C GLN A 198 -9.38 -10.48 0.19
N THR A 199 -9.29 -9.15 0.23
CA THR A 199 -9.69 -8.27 -0.87
C THR A 199 -8.57 -7.32 -1.29
N ALA A 200 -8.48 -7.09 -2.60
CA ALA A 200 -7.61 -6.11 -3.23
C ALA A 200 -8.35 -5.32 -4.32
N ILE A 201 -7.88 -4.12 -4.61
CA ILE A 201 -8.34 -3.28 -5.71
C ILE A 201 -7.20 -3.15 -6.71
N LYS A 202 -7.40 -3.71 -7.90
CA LYS A 202 -6.47 -3.62 -9.02
C LYS A 202 -6.80 -2.38 -9.84
N VAL A 203 -5.78 -1.59 -10.16
CA VAL A 203 -5.88 -0.44 -11.06
C VAL A 203 -4.82 -0.54 -12.15
N VAL A 204 -5.26 -0.68 -13.40
CA VAL A 204 -4.40 -0.73 -14.59
C VAL A 204 -4.98 0.18 -15.65
N ASP A 205 -4.20 1.15 -16.12
CA ASP A 205 -4.61 2.11 -17.15
C ASP A 205 -5.97 2.79 -16.85
N GLY A 206 -6.18 3.14 -15.58
CA GLY A 206 -7.41 3.76 -15.08
C GLY A 206 -8.60 2.81 -14.87
N THR A 207 -8.46 1.53 -15.23
CA THR A 207 -9.51 0.52 -15.00
C THR A 207 -9.43 -0.01 -13.58
N ILE A 208 -10.53 0.08 -12.83
CA ILE A 208 -10.66 -0.40 -11.45
C ILE A 208 -11.36 -1.77 -11.45
N GLU A 209 -10.75 -2.75 -10.77
CA GLU A 209 -11.31 -4.08 -10.57
C GLU A 209 -11.11 -4.52 -9.11
N VAL A 210 -12.19 -4.96 -8.46
CA VAL A 210 -12.11 -5.52 -7.10
C VAL A 210 -11.92 -7.03 -7.19
N LEU A 211 -10.87 -7.52 -6.54
CA LEU A 211 -10.49 -8.93 -6.47
C LEU A 211 -10.73 -9.39 -5.04
N SER A 212 -11.62 -10.36 -4.81
CA SER A 212 -11.99 -10.75 -3.45
C SER A 212 -12.33 -12.24 -3.34
N GLU A 213 -11.80 -12.86 -2.28
CA GLU A 213 -12.27 -14.15 -1.74
C GLU A 213 -12.96 -13.96 -0.38
N GLY A 214 -13.23 -12.71 0.00
CA GLY A 214 -13.82 -12.32 1.28
C GLY A 214 -14.98 -11.35 1.11
N GLN A 215 -15.03 -10.35 1.97
CA GLN A 215 -16.09 -9.34 2.04
C GLN A 215 -15.58 -7.96 1.69
N TRP A 216 -16.39 -7.26 0.91
CA TRP A 216 -16.17 -5.86 0.58
C TRP A 216 -17.49 -5.16 0.30
N ASN A 217 -17.46 -3.83 0.40
CA ASN A 217 -18.58 -2.99 0.01
C ASN A 217 -18.09 -1.69 -0.60
N ARG A 218 -18.78 -1.24 -1.65
CA ARG A 218 -18.59 0.10 -2.22
C ARG A 218 -19.62 1.03 -1.59
N LEU A 219 -19.11 1.96 -0.78
CA LEU A 219 -19.88 2.97 -0.09
C LEU A 219 -19.81 4.28 -0.89
N THR A 220 -20.93 4.99 -0.93
CA THR A 220 -20.99 6.36 -1.46
C THR A 220 -21.19 7.30 -0.28
N PRO A 221 -20.49 8.46 -0.25
CA PRO A 221 -20.68 9.48 0.77
C PRO A 221 -22.14 9.92 0.93
#